data_AF-A0A0G0H2Q4-F1
#
_entry.id   AF-A0A0G0H2Q4-F1
#
_cell.length_a   1.000
_cell.length_b   1.000
_cell.length_c   1.000
_cell.angle_alpha   90.00
_cell.angle_beta   90.00
_cell.angle_gamma   90.00
#
_symmetry.space_group_name_H-M   'P 1'
#
loop_
_entity.id
_entity.type
_entity.pdbx_description
1 polymer ?
#
loop_
_entity_poly.entity_id
_entity_poly.type
_entity_poly.pdbx_seq_one_letter_code
_entity_poly.pdbx_strand_id
1 'polypeptide(L)'
;MNDRMQKKFKQWAIIASALFISLGIVFLLVKTSVVSDKKNDIPVYPLAYKLALVQSQDRSLAFRSIQVIEGYAPDYLAELPKDYYRIEILNGERTLYKGKIPSVITTIEENFSPDDETAVEQVTKTENRGEFDMVLPYYEKATKIRFSDEEGREVLVVNVNSFSLEKPQTKTNYCNDGICADNENIFTCYPDCSQKLRSFFERSD
;
A
#
# COMPACT_ATOMS: atom_id res chain seq x y z
N MET A 1 9.57 56.22 -43.45
CA MET A 1 9.19 55.23 -42.40
C MET A 1 10.37 55.13 -41.43
N ASN A 2 10.14 55.48 -40.17
CA ASN A 2 11.15 56.09 -39.28
C ASN A 2 12.06 55.04 -38.61
N ASP A 3 13.39 55.20 -38.70
CA ASP A 3 14.43 54.27 -38.17
C ASP A 3 14.26 53.99 -36.65
N ARG A 4 13.65 54.95 -35.93
CA ARG A 4 13.21 54.78 -34.53
C ARG A 4 12.17 53.69 -34.31
N MET A 5 11.26 53.46 -35.26
CA MET A 5 10.24 52.42 -35.15
C MET A 5 10.84 51.02 -35.37
N GLN A 6 11.80 50.88 -36.30
CA GLN A 6 12.49 49.60 -36.51
C GLN A 6 13.33 49.18 -35.31
N LYS A 7 14.02 50.11 -34.65
CA LYS A 7 14.77 49.81 -33.41
C LYS A 7 13.87 49.35 -32.28
N LYS A 8 12.74 50.03 -32.05
CA LYS A 8 11.77 49.61 -31.02
C LYS A 8 11.19 48.24 -31.35
N PHE A 9 10.83 47.97 -32.59
CA PHE A 9 10.27 46.67 -32.99
C PHE A 9 11.26 45.51 -32.78
N LYS A 10 12.54 45.70 -33.14
CA LYS A 10 13.61 44.72 -32.86
C LYS A 10 13.80 44.46 -31.37
N GLN A 11 13.73 45.52 -30.55
CA GLN A 11 13.91 45.41 -29.11
C GLN A 11 12.74 44.63 -28.45
N TRP A 12 11.50 44.88 -28.88
CA TRP A 12 10.33 44.12 -28.44
C TRP A 12 10.34 42.67 -28.91
N ALA A 13 10.80 42.40 -30.14
CA ALA A 13 10.93 41.03 -30.65
C ALA A 13 11.94 40.19 -29.85
N ILE A 14 13.05 40.79 -29.39
CA ILE A 14 14.06 40.12 -28.56
C ILE A 14 13.51 39.83 -27.15
N ILE A 15 12.79 40.77 -26.55
CA ILE A 15 12.18 40.57 -25.23
C ILE A 15 11.10 39.47 -25.29
N ALA A 16 10.24 39.49 -26.31
CA ALA A 16 9.20 38.49 -26.48
C ALA A 16 9.79 37.08 -26.69
N SER A 17 10.82 36.94 -27.53
CA SER A 17 11.48 35.66 -27.79
C SER A 17 12.20 35.09 -26.55
N ALA A 18 12.87 35.94 -25.77
CA ALA A 18 13.47 35.51 -24.49
C ALA A 18 12.40 35.02 -23.48
N LEU A 19 11.24 35.67 -23.43
CA LEU A 19 10.15 35.29 -22.54
C LEU A 19 9.54 33.94 -22.94
N PHE A 20 9.32 33.70 -24.23
CA PHE A 20 8.85 32.40 -24.74
C PHE A 20 9.85 31.26 -24.50
N ILE A 21 11.15 31.50 -24.65
CA ILE A 21 12.19 30.50 -24.37
C ILE A 21 12.22 30.16 -22.87
N SER A 22 12.11 31.16 -21.99
CA SER A 22 12.09 30.93 -20.54
C SER A 22 10.86 30.14 -20.09
N LEU A 23 9.67 30.44 -20.63
CA LEU A 23 8.44 29.68 -20.38
C LEU A 23 8.51 28.25 -20.90
N GLY A 24 9.12 28.04 -22.08
CA GLY A 24 9.35 26.72 -22.64
C GLY A 24 10.25 25.85 -21.77
N ILE A 25 11.33 26.42 -21.22
CA ILE A 25 12.26 25.72 -20.32
C ILE A 25 11.57 25.35 -19.00
N VAL A 26 10.79 26.26 -18.40
CA VAL A 26 10.02 25.99 -17.19
C VAL A 26 8.98 24.88 -17.43
N PHE A 27 8.28 24.89 -18.57
CA PHE A 27 7.31 23.85 -18.89
C PHE A 27 7.97 22.48 -19.14
N LEU A 28 9.17 22.46 -19.74
CA LEU A 28 9.94 21.23 -19.95
C LEU A 28 10.45 20.65 -18.62
N LEU A 29 10.92 21.51 -17.70
CA LEU A 29 11.35 21.12 -16.36
C LEU A 29 10.19 20.63 -15.49
N VAL A 30 9.00 21.24 -15.59
CA VAL A 30 7.81 20.79 -14.86
C VAL A 30 7.34 19.41 -15.35
N LYS A 31 7.45 19.11 -16.66
CA LYS A 31 7.04 17.80 -17.18
C LYS A 31 8.01 16.66 -16.86
N THR A 32 9.31 16.92 -16.72
CA THR A 32 10.26 15.86 -16.36
C THR A 32 10.19 15.46 -14.89
N SER A 33 9.69 16.33 -14.00
CA SER A 33 9.52 15.99 -12.58
C SER A 33 8.31 15.10 -12.26
N VAL A 34 7.28 15.06 -13.13
CA VAL A 34 6.00 14.37 -12.81
C VAL A 34 5.96 12.90 -13.28
N VAL A 35 6.95 12.43 -14.04
CA VAL A 35 6.92 11.07 -14.65
C VAL A 35 7.65 10.00 -13.81
N SER A 36 8.32 10.34 -12.71
CA SER A 36 9.02 9.33 -11.91
C SER A 36 8.10 8.54 -10.98
N ASP A 37 8.25 7.21 -11.05
CA ASP A 37 7.95 6.21 -9.99
C ASP A 37 6.53 5.66 -9.80
N LYS A 38 5.63 5.55 -10.80
CA LYS A 38 4.41 4.72 -10.60
C LYS A 38 4.64 3.20 -10.67
N LYS A 39 5.66 2.74 -11.39
CA LYS A 39 5.90 1.30 -11.60
C LYS A 39 6.42 0.57 -10.35
N ASN A 40 6.93 1.29 -9.36
CA ASN A 40 7.54 0.75 -8.15
C ASN A 40 6.61 0.76 -6.93
N ASP A 41 5.33 1.09 -7.13
CA ASP A 41 4.27 1.04 -6.11
C ASP A 41 3.52 -0.31 -6.13
N ILE A 42 4.14 -1.34 -6.70
CA ILE A 42 3.58 -2.68 -6.73
C ILE A 42 4.26 -3.47 -5.61
N PRO A 43 3.50 -4.17 -4.75
CA PRO A 43 4.10 -5.06 -3.75
C PRO A 43 4.88 -6.18 -4.43
N VAL A 44 5.99 -6.60 -3.82
CA VAL A 44 6.81 -7.69 -4.36
C VAL A 44 6.20 -9.01 -3.93
N TYR A 45 5.69 -9.78 -4.88
CA TYR A 45 5.16 -11.11 -4.61
C TYR A 45 6.22 -12.20 -4.78
N PRO A 46 6.16 -13.30 -4.01
CA PRO A 46 5.25 -13.57 -2.89
C PRO A 46 5.89 -13.16 -1.54
N LEU A 47 6.28 -11.90 -1.35
CA LEU A 47 6.89 -11.43 -0.09
C LEU A 47 5.89 -10.63 0.75
N ALA A 48 5.98 -10.79 2.06
CA ALA A 48 5.20 -10.02 3.02
C ALA A 48 6.03 -9.61 4.25
N TYR A 49 5.69 -8.49 4.86
CA TYR A 49 6.16 -8.13 6.19
C TYR A 49 5.37 -8.93 7.23
N LYS A 50 6.05 -9.68 8.10
CA LYS A 50 5.46 -10.21 9.32
C LYS A 50 5.84 -9.32 10.50
N LEU A 51 4.87 -8.65 11.10
CA LEU A 51 5.04 -7.80 12.28
C LEU A 51 4.49 -8.50 13.51
N ALA A 52 5.28 -8.51 14.59
CA ALA A 52 4.80 -8.86 15.93
C ALA A 52 4.51 -7.56 16.69
N LEU A 53 3.27 -7.43 17.18
CA LEU A 53 2.77 -6.25 17.88
C LEU A 53 2.19 -6.64 19.24
N VAL A 54 2.22 -5.71 20.19
CA VAL A 54 1.52 -5.83 21.47
C VAL A 54 0.54 -4.69 21.61
N GLN A 55 -0.69 -5.02 21.98
CA GLN A 55 -1.73 -4.06 22.33
C GLN A 55 -1.92 -4.03 23.84
N SER A 56 -1.75 -2.85 24.42
CA SER A 56 -1.99 -2.58 25.84
C SER A 56 -3.49 -2.44 26.15
N GLN A 57 -3.85 -2.36 27.43
CA GLN A 57 -5.25 -2.18 27.85
C GLN A 57 -5.88 -0.88 27.32
N ASP A 58 -5.10 0.18 27.17
CA ASP A 58 -5.51 1.48 26.64
C ASP A 58 -5.56 1.54 25.10
N ARG A 59 -5.44 0.39 24.42
CA ARG A 59 -5.36 0.28 22.95
C ARG A 59 -4.12 0.97 22.34
N SER A 60 -3.09 1.30 23.12
CA SER A 60 -1.80 1.67 22.55
C SER A 60 -1.14 0.46 21.90
N LEU A 61 -0.42 0.68 20.79
CA LEU A 61 0.31 -0.36 20.08
C LEU A 61 1.81 -0.22 20.32
N ALA A 62 2.46 -1.32 20.63
CA ALA A 62 3.91 -1.43 20.76
C ALA A 62 4.47 -2.39 19.72
N PHE A 63 5.58 -1.99 19.10
CA PHE A 63 6.31 -2.82 18.14
C PHE A 63 7.22 -3.82 18.86
N ARG A 64 7.23 -5.08 18.41
CA ARG A 64 8.17 -6.12 18.90
C ARG A 64 9.20 -6.50 17.86
N SER A 65 8.76 -6.91 16.69
CA SER A 65 9.67 -7.36 15.63
C SER A 65 9.04 -7.23 14.26
N ILE A 66 9.90 -7.21 13.23
CA ILE A 66 9.51 -7.28 11.83
C ILE A 66 10.44 -8.21 11.09
N GLN A 67 9.87 -9.03 10.21
CA GLN A 67 10.58 -9.96 9.35
C GLN A 67 9.99 -9.88 7.95
N VAL A 68 10.77 -10.27 6.93
CA VAL A 68 10.22 -10.53 5.60
C VAL A 68 10.02 -12.04 5.49
N ILE A 69 8.81 -12.45 5.17
CA ILE A 69 8.44 -13.84 4.98
C ILE A 69 8.00 -14.06 3.54
N GLU A 70 8.06 -15.32 3.11
CA GLU A 70 7.42 -15.77 1.89
C GLU A 70 5.94 -16.06 2.17
N GLY A 71 5.04 -15.36 1.49
CA GLY A 71 3.60 -15.47 1.66
C GLY A 71 2.84 -14.24 1.16
N TYR A 72 1.53 -14.39 1.13
CA TYR A 72 0.60 -13.33 0.74
C TYR A 72 0.01 -12.65 1.96
N ALA A 73 -0.07 -11.33 1.91
CA ALA A 73 -0.77 -10.57 2.94
C ALA A 73 -2.29 -10.72 2.77
N PRO A 74 -3.04 -10.89 3.87
CA PRO A 74 -4.51 -10.84 3.82
C PRO A 74 -5.01 -9.51 3.26
N ASP A 75 -6.23 -9.52 2.74
CA ASP A 75 -6.89 -8.30 2.33
C ASP A 75 -7.42 -7.53 3.55
N TYR A 76 -6.73 -6.45 3.91
CA TYR A 76 -7.17 -5.52 4.95
C TYR A 76 -7.96 -4.32 4.41
N LEU A 77 -8.44 -4.35 3.16
CA LEU A 77 -9.26 -3.28 2.59
C LEU A 77 -10.73 -3.33 3.06
N ALA A 78 -11.07 -4.22 4.00
CA ALA A 78 -12.40 -4.33 4.56
C ALA A 78 -12.91 -2.99 5.12
N GLU A 79 -14.15 -2.65 4.80
CA GLU A 79 -14.82 -1.49 5.36
C GLU A 79 -15.24 -1.77 6.82
N LEU A 80 -14.34 -1.45 7.75
CA LEU A 80 -14.66 -1.41 9.17
C LEU A 80 -15.26 -0.03 9.51
N PRO A 81 -16.51 0.02 10.03
CA PRO A 81 -17.19 1.27 10.36
C PRO A 81 -16.68 1.92 11.65
N LYS A 82 -16.23 1.11 12.62
CA LYS A 82 -15.71 1.53 13.92
C LYS A 82 -14.77 0.48 14.51
N ASP A 83 -14.16 0.82 15.63
CA ASP A 83 -13.18 0.05 16.39
C ASP A 83 -12.06 -0.49 15.52
N TYR A 84 -11.37 0.37 14.75
CA TYR A 84 -10.28 -0.05 13.85
C TYR A 84 -9.02 0.82 13.93
N TYR A 85 -7.88 0.21 13.60
CA TYR A 85 -6.68 0.95 13.24
C TYR A 85 -6.58 1.08 11.73
N ARG A 86 -6.16 2.25 11.27
CA ARG A 86 -5.70 2.47 9.89
C ARG A 86 -4.24 2.09 9.77
N ILE A 87 -3.90 1.42 8.69
CA ILE A 87 -2.54 0.99 8.36
C ILE A 87 -2.14 1.68 7.07
N GLU A 88 -0.96 2.27 7.05
CA GLU A 88 -0.38 2.86 5.85
C GLU A 88 1.08 2.43 5.70
N ILE A 89 1.45 1.95 4.51
CA ILE A 89 2.86 1.72 4.15
C ILE A 89 3.30 2.90 3.29
N LEU A 90 4.42 3.52 3.67
CA LEU A 90 4.85 4.81 3.14
C LEU A 90 6.26 4.75 2.58
N ASN A 91 6.50 5.39 1.43
CA ASN A 91 7.82 5.74 0.91
C ASN A 91 7.98 7.27 1.00
N GLY A 92 8.68 7.75 2.02
CA GLY A 92 8.63 9.14 2.42
C GLY A 92 7.21 9.52 2.84
N GLU A 93 6.63 10.50 2.16
CA GLU A 93 5.23 10.95 2.36
C GLU A 93 4.24 10.30 1.39
N ARG A 94 4.72 9.49 0.43
CA ARG A 94 3.87 8.80 -0.54
C ARG A 94 3.31 7.51 0.05
N THR A 95 1.99 7.35 0.00
CA THR A 95 1.32 6.11 0.40
C THR A 95 1.39 5.04 -0.68
N LEU A 96 1.95 3.88 -0.33
CA LEU A 96 2.02 2.68 -1.16
C LEU A 96 0.84 1.74 -0.90
N TYR A 97 0.38 1.68 0.35
CA TYR A 97 -0.69 0.79 0.80
C TYR A 97 -1.56 1.47 1.86
N LYS A 98 -2.85 1.12 1.86
CA LYS A 98 -3.82 1.46 2.91
C LYS A 98 -4.58 0.22 3.31
N GLY A 99 -4.85 0.06 4.60
CA GLY A 99 -5.69 -1.01 5.13
C GLY A 99 -6.32 -0.63 6.45
N LYS A 100 -7.22 -1.47 6.93
CA LYS A 100 -7.87 -1.36 8.24
C LYS A 100 -7.84 -2.71 8.95
N ILE A 101 -7.62 -2.66 10.25
CA ILE A 101 -7.72 -3.85 11.12
C ILE A 101 -8.61 -3.55 12.31
N PRO A 102 -9.36 -4.54 12.83
CA PRO A 102 -10.13 -4.31 14.04
C PRO A 102 -9.17 -4.05 15.21
N SER A 103 -9.41 -2.99 15.95
CA SER A 103 -8.69 -2.60 17.16
C SER A 103 -9.08 -3.45 18.38
N VAL A 104 -10.13 -4.27 18.26
CA VAL A 104 -10.60 -5.19 19.30
C VAL A 104 -10.93 -6.54 18.68
N ILE A 105 -10.96 -7.57 19.51
CA ILE A 105 -11.53 -8.88 19.18
C ILE A 105 -12.94 -8.90 19.74
N THR A 106 -13.90 -9.30 18.90
CA THR A 106 -15.28 -9.49 19.31
C THR A 106 -15.58 -10.98 19.24
N THR A 107 -15.91 -11.58 20.37
CA THR A 107 -16.34 -12.97 20.50
C THR A 107 -17.83 -12.97 20.79
N ILE A 108 -18.58 -13.79 20.04
CA ILE A 108 -19.99 -14.05 20.29
C ILE A 108 -20.06 -15.38 21.02
N GLU A 109 -20.45 -15.34 22.28
CA GLU A 109 -20.73 -16.53 23.08
C GLU A 109 -22.23 -16.79 23.03
N GLU A 110 -22.61 -17.99 22.59
CA GLU A 110 -24.00 -18.44 22.60
C GLU A 110 -24.23 -19.21 23.90
N ASN A 111 -25.02 -18.61 24.81
CA ASN A 111 -25.46 -19.29 26.01
C ASN A 111 -26.78 -20.00 25.71
N PHE A 112 -26.72 -21.33 25.73
CA PHE A 112 -27.90 -22.18 25.66
C PHE A 112 -28.47 -22.33 27.06
N SER A 113 -29.69 -21.84 27.27
CA SER A 113 -30.43 -22.08 28.51
C SER A 113 -30.92 -23.54 28.53
N PRO A 114 -30.59 -24.33 29.56
CA PRO A 114 -31.07 -25.71 29.66
C PRO A 114 -32.59 -25.81 29.91
N ASP A 115 -33.24 -24.71 30.34
CA ASP A 115 -34.66 -24.67 30.68
C ASP A 115 -35.56 -24.09 29.57
N ASP A 116 -34.97 -23.49 28.52
CA ASP A 116 -35.71 -22.93 27.40
C ASP A 116 -34.91 -23.10 26.10
N GLU A 117 -35.24 -24.15 25.33
CA GLU A 117 -34.60 -24.51 24.06
C GLU A 117 -34.72 -23.43 22.98
N THR A 118 -35.50 -22.36 23.21
CA THR A 118 -35.69 -21.26 22.26
C THR A 118 -34.97 -19.96 22.63
N ALA A 119 -34.42 -19.86 23.85
CA ALA A 119 -33.71 -18.67 24.32
C ALA A 119 -32.20 -18.80 24.08
N VAL A 120 -31.74 -18.35 22.90
CA VAL A 120 -30.31 -18.14 22.64
C VAL A 120 -29.94 -16.73 23.09
N GLU A 121 -29.28 -16.61 24.24
CA GLU A 121 -28.69 -15.33 24.65
C GLU A 121 -27.30 -15.19 24.03
N GLN A 122 -27.15 -14.24 23.11
CA GLN A 122 -25.86 -13.93 22.50
C GLN A 122 -25.14 -12.88 23.34
N VAL A 123 -24.11 -13.32 24.06
CA VAL A 123 -23.25 -12.41 24.80
C VAL A 123 -22.10 -11.99 23.89
N THR A 124 -22.06 -10.70 23.56
CA THR A 124 -20.93 -10.13 22.80
C THR A 124 -19.86 -9.67 23.78
N LYS A 125 -18.69 -10.30 23.74
CA LYS A 125 -17.52 -9.90 24.52
C LYS A 125 -16.50 -9.21 23.62
N THR A 126 -16.06 -8.02 24.02
CA THR A 126 -15.04 -7.26 23.32
C THR A 126 -13.77 -7.20 24.17
N GLU A 127 -12.63 -7.59 23.61
CA GLU A 127 -11.35 -7.62 24.31
C GLU A 127 -10.19 -7.12 23.43
N ASN A 128 -9.11 -6.72 24.10
CA ASN A 128 -7.89 -6.32 23.40
C ASN A 128 -7.13 -7.56 22.90
N ARG A 129 -6.39 -7.39 21.81
CA ARG A 129 -5.65 -8.44 21.11
C ARG A 129 -4.46 -9.00 21.90
N GLY A 130 -3.97 -8.28 22.91
CA GLY A 130 -2.73 -8.65 23.60
C GLY A 130 -1.55 -8.68 22.61
N GLU A 131 -0.78 -9.75 22.60
CA GLU A 131 0.27 -9.98 21.60
C GLU A 131 -0.29 -10.67 20.36
N PHE A 132 0.00 -10.13 19.18
CA PHE A 132 -0.49 -10.66 17.92
C PHE A 132 0.47 -10.41 16.76
N ASP A 133 0.40 -11.32 15.78
CA ASP A 133 1.12 -11.20 14.51
C ASP A 133 0.23 -10.56 13.45
N MET A 134 0.86 -9.83 12.53
CA MET A 134 0.24 -9.25 11.36
C MET A 134 1.10 -9.47 10.14
N VAL A 135 0.47 -9.73 8.99
CA VAL A 135 1.18 -9.94 7.72
C VAL A 135 0.77 -8.84 6.75
N LEU A 136 1.67 -7.93 6.40
CA LEU A 136 1.41 -6.81 5.48
C LEU A 136 2.11 -7.00 4.14
N PRO A 137 1.60 -6.43 3.04
CA PRO A 137 2.25 -6.54 1.74
C PRO A 137 3.66 -5.94 1.77
N TYR A 138 4.63 -6.63 1.19
CA TYR A 138 6.01 -6.15 1.15
C TYR A 138 6.22 -5.19 -0.03
N TYR A 139 6.79 -4.02 0.26
CA TYR A 139 7.24 -3.06 -0.75
C TYR A 139 8.72 -2.79 -0.55
N GLU A 140 9.50 -2.97 -1.62
CA GLU A 140 10.96 -2.83 -1.58
C GLU A 140 11.43 -1.41 -1.22
N LYS A 141 10.65 -0.39 -1.63
CA LYS A 141 10.95 1.02 -1.33
C LYS A 141 10.22 1.56 -0.09
N ALA A 142 9.58 0.71 0.71
CA ALA A 142 8.92 1.18 1.93
C ALA A 142 9.96 1.76 2.90
N THR A 143 9.60 2.87 3.52
CA THR A 143 10.42 3.57 4.52
C THR A 143 9.83 3.41 5.92
N LYS A 144 8.51 3.47 6.05
CA LYS A 144 7.81 3.31 7.34
C LYS A 144 6.42 2.68 7.16
N ILE A 145 5.96 2.02 8.22
CA ILE A 145 4.58 1.56 8.39
C ILE A 145 3.97 2.40 9.51
N ARG A 146 2.84 3.05 9.24
CA ARG A 146 2.12 3.90 10.18
C ARG A 146 0.81 3.24 10.57
N PHE A 147 0.53 3.23 11.86
CA PHE A 147 -0.76 2.91 12.44
C PHE A 147 -1.38 4.17 13.02
N SER A 148 -2.65 4.41 12.69
CA SER A 148 -3.45 5.51 13.23
C SER A 148 -4.78 5.00 13.76
N ASP A 149 -5.36 5.70 14.72
CA ASP A 149 -6.73 5.44 15.16
C ASP A 149 -7.77 6.00 14.18
N GLU A 150 -9.04 5.89 14.56
CA GLU A 150 -10.21 6.33 13.78
C GLU A 150 -10.30 7.84 13.62
N GLU A 151 -9.71 8.61 14.52
CA GLU A 151 -9.58 10.07 14.42
C GLU A 151 -8.36 10.48 13.57
N GLY A 152 -7.46 9.54 13.27
CA GLY A 152 -6.27 9.76 12.46
C GLY A 152 -5.05 10.15 13.28
N ARG A 153 -5.14 10.07 14.61
CA ARG A 153 -3.98 10.25 15.49
C ARG A 153 -3.07 9.04 15.32
N GLU A 154 -1.79 9.33 15.24
CA GLU A 154 -0.76 8.32 15.13
C GLU A 154 -0.62 7.54 16.44
N VAL A 155 -0.71 6.20 16.36
CA VAL A 155 -0.59 5.31 17.53
C VAL A 155 0.69 4.49 17.50
N LEU A 156 1.25 4.22 16.32
CA LEU A 156 2.53 3.53 16.15
C LEU A 156 3.16 3.86 14.79
N VAL A 157 4.47 4.06 14.77
CA VAL A 157 5.27 4.13 13.53
C VAL A 157 6.43 3.17 13.61
N VAL A 158 6.58 2.35 12.57
CA VAL A 158 7.70 1.42 12.40
C VAL A 158 8.52 1.87 11.21
N ASN A 159 9.75 2.35 11.44
CA ASN A 159 10.67 2.76 10.38
C ASN A 159 11.34 1.51 9.76
N VAL A 160 10.69 0.91 8.76
CA VAL A 160 11.12 -0.38 8.19
C VAL A 160 12.50 -0.32 7.52
N ASN A 161 12.89 0.84 7.00
CA ASN A 161 14.21 1.05 6.40
C ASN A 161 15.37 1.10 7.42
N SER A 162 15.07 1.16 8.72
CA SER A 162 16.08 1.11 9.78
C SER A 162 16.52 -0.32 10.12
N PHE A 163 15.84 -1.34 9.58
CA PHE A 163 16.14 -2.75 9.82
C PHE A 163 16.84 -3.37 8.61
N SER A 164 17.82 -4.23 8.87
CA SER A 164 18.40 -5.11 7.85
C SER A 164 17.52 -6.34 7.71
N LEU A 165 16.51 -6.27 6.85
CA LEU A 165 15.55 -7.36 6.66
C LEU A 165 16.08 -8.37 5.65
N GLU A 166 16.40 -9.57 6.14
CA GLU A 166 16.75 -10.70 5.28
C GLU A 166 15.53 -11.13 4.47
N LYS A 167 15.69 -11.20 3.15
CA LYS A 167 14.66 -11.72 2.25
C LYS A 167 14.85 -13.24 2.13
N PRO A 168 13.82 -14.06 2.39
CA PRO A 168 13.91 -15.48 2.12
C PRO A 168 14.19 -15.69 0.64
N GLN A 169 14.96 -16.72 0.30
CA GLN A 169 15.10 -17.12 -1.09
C GLN A 169 13.74 -17.61 -1.56
N THR A 170 13.07 -16.82 -2.39
CA THR A 170 11.79 -17.22 -2.96
C THR A 170 12.02 -18.43 -3.84
N LYS A 171 11.24 -19.50 -3.64
CA LYS A 171 11.27 -20.61 -4.61
C LYS A 171 10.65 -20.08 -5.89
N THR A 172 11.45 -19.95 -6.94
CA THR A 172 11.11 -19.21 -8.16
C THR A 172 10.08 -19.89 -9.07
N ASN A 173 9.25 -20.80 -8.58
CA ASN A 173 8.16 -21.41 -9.35
C ASN A 173 7.02 -21.79 -8.39
N TYR A 174 6.06 -20.88 -8.19
CA TYR A 174 4.82 -21.16 -7.44
C TYR A 174 3.68 -21.43 -8.38
N CYS A 175 3.95 -22.24 -9.41
CA CYS A 175 2.90 -22.54 -10.35
C CYS A 175 1.75 -23.31 -9.68
N ASN A 176 0.53 -22.82 -9.89
CA ASN A 176 -0.74 -23.14 -9.23
C ASN A 176 -1.01 -22.44 -7.89
N ASP A 177 -0.46 -21.26 -7.66
CA ASP A 177 -0.83 -20.42 -6.50
C ASP A 177 -1.94 -19.39 -6.82
N GLY A 178 -2.37 -19.34 -8.08
CA GLY A 178 -3.41 -18.44 -8.58
C GLY A 178 -2.92 -17.05 -8.97
N ILE A 179 -1.61 -16.74 -8.87
CA ILE A 179 -1.05 -15.41 -9.13
C ILE A 179 0.09 -15.51 -10.14
N CYS A 180 -0.10 -14.92 -11.33
CA CYS A 180 0.96 -14.84 -12.34
C CYS A 180 2.04 -13.81 -11.96
N ALA A 181 3.06 -14.25 -11.23
CA ALA A 181 4.19 -13.45 -10.79
C ALA A 181 5.12 -12.99 -11.95
N ASP A 182 6.00 -12.02 -11.72
CA ASP A 182 6.86 -11.43 -12.77
C ASP A 182 7.92 -12.39 -13.32
N ASN A 183 8.31 -13.40 -12.55
CA ASN A 183 9.17 -14.50 -12.98
C ASN A 183 8.38 -15.65 -13.64
N GLU A 184 7.05 -15.56 -13.65
CA GLU A 184 6.17 -16.51 -14.29
C GLU A 184 5.67 -15.96 -15.61
N ASN A 185 5.58 -16.84 -16.60
CA ASN A 185 5.00 -16.54 -17.88
C ASN A 185 4.17 -17.73 -18.32
N ILE A 186 3.47 -17.60 -19.43
CA ILE A 186 2.55 -18.65 -19.87
C ILE A 186 3.24 -19.99 -20.17
N PHE A 187 4.54 -19.99 -20.46
CA PHE A 187 5.31 -21.21 -20.70
C PHE A 187 5.84 -21.83 -19.40
N THR A 188 6.11 -21.02 -18.37
CA THR A 188 6.62 -21.50 -17.07
C THR A 188 5.51 -21.79 -16.07
N CYS A 189 4.38 -21.09 -16.15
CA CYS A 189 3.16 -21.39 -15.41
C CYS A 189 1.88 -21.03 -16.17
N TYR A 190 1.39 -21.96 -16.99
CA TYR A 190 0.13 -21.79 -17.73
C TYR A 190 -1.12 -21.58 -16.84
N PRO A 191 -1.33 -22.36 -15.76
CA PRO A 191 -2.52 -22.24 -14.92
C PRO A 191 -2.78 -20.81 -14.43
N ASP A 192 -1.78 -20.16 -13.86
CA ASP A 192 -1.94 -18.84 -13.24
C ASP A 192 -1.82 -17.69 -14.25
N CYS A 193 -0.98 -17.83 -15.28
CA CYS A 193 -0.74 -16.78 -16.27
C CYS A 193 -1.71 -16.78 -17.47
N SER A 194 -2.55 -17.79 -17.61
CA SER A 194 -3.52 -17.89 -18.72
C SER A 194 -4.54 -16.75 -18.76
N GLN A 195 -4.87 -16.12 -17.62
CA GLN A 195 -5.78 -14.96 -17.57
C GLN A 195 -5.24 -13.74 -18.33
N LYS A 196 -3.92 -13.50 -18.33
CA LYS A 196 -3.32 -12.39 -19.08
C LYS A 196 -3.59 -12.51 -20.59
N LEU A 197 -3.64 -13.73 -21.14
CA LEU A 197 -4.00 -13.94 -22.55
C LEU A 197 -5.46 -13.60 -22.83
N ARG A 198 -6.41 -14.00 -21.98
CA ARG A 198 -7.84 -13.72 -22.20
C ARG A 198 -8.11 -12.22 -22.32
N SER A 199 -7.49 -11.42 -21.44
CA SER A 199 -7.62 -9.96 -21.48
C SER A 199 -7.01 -9.30 -22.73
N PHE A 200 -6.08 -9.98 -23.40
CA PHE A 200 -5.46 -9.48 -24.64
C PHE A 200 -6.36 -9.74 -25.86
N PHE A 201 -7.04 -10.90 -25.88
CA PHE A 201 -8.00 -11.23 -26.93
C PHE A 201 -9.31 -10.45 -26.80
N GLU A 202 -9.80 -10.18 -25.58
CA GLU A 202 -11.02 -9.38 -25.36
C GLU A 202 -10.87 -7.88 -25.68
N ARG A 203 -9.64 -7.36 -25.87
CA ARG A 203 -9.40 -5.98 -26.34
C ARG A 203 -9.24 -5.87 -27.86
N SER A 204 -9.25 -7.00 -28.57
CA SER A 204 -8.99 -7.05 -30.01
C SER A 204 -10.27 -7.18 -30.85
N ASP A 205 -11.44 -7.21 -30.19
CA ASP A 205 -12.78 -7.07 -30.77
C ASP A 205 -13.34 -5.66 -30.48
#